data_AF-A0A6B0SLY5-F1
#
_entry.id   AF-A0A6B0SLY5-F1
#
_cell.length_a   1.000
_cell.length_b   1.000
_cell.length_c   1.000
_cell.angle_alpha   90.00
_cell.angle_beta   90.00
_cell.angle_gamma   90.00
#
_symmetry.space_group_name_H-M   'P 1'
#
loop_
_entity.id
_entity.type
_entity.pdbx_description
1 polymer ?
#
loop_
_entity_poly.entity_id
_entity_poly.type
_entity_poly.pdbx_seq_one_letter_code
_entity_poly.pdbx_strand_id
1 'polypeptide(L)' 'MVAPTGVALGLAIAAVGVLDLRHAHGVARFEERLDAIGSATDASTVEPAAWKVQLTKLLGGVTVAFGVIVLVLALLD' A
#
# COMPACT_ATOMS: atom_id res chain seq x y z
N MET A 1 -8.70 1.11 -28.79
CA MET A 1 -9.64 2.07 -28.20
C MET A 1 -9.36 2.16 -26.71
N VAL A 2 -8.81 3.29 -26.25
CA VAL A 2 -8.49 3.48 -24.82
C VAL A 2 -9.71 3.22 -23.95
N ALA A 3 -9.59 2.30 -22.99
CA ALA A 3 -10.66 1.97 -22.05
C ALA A 3 -10.59 2.92 -20.82
N PRO A 4 -11.46 3.95 -20.70
CA PRO A 4 -11.36 4.95 -19.65
C PRO A 4 -11.45 4.35 -18.24
N THR A 5 -12.24 3.30 -18.07
CA THR A 5 -12.36 2.56 -16.82
C THR A 5 -11.04 1.86 -16.44
N GLY A 6 -10.34 1.28 -17.40
CA GLY A 6 -9.04 0.63 -17.18
C GLY A 6 -7.96 1.63 -16.79
N VAL A 7 -7.95 2.80 -17.44
CA VAL A 7 -7.04 3.90 -17.08
C VAL A 7 -7.31 4.39 -15.66
N ALA A 8 -8.58 4.64 -15.30
CA ALA A 8 -8.96 5.07 -13.96
C ALA A 8 -8.57 4.03 -12.89
N LEU A 9 -8.79 2.74 -13.16
CA LEU A 9 -8.41 1.66 -12.25
C LEU A 9 -6.89 1.57 -12.07
N GLY A 10 -6.12 1.61 -13.16
CA GLY A 10 -4.65 1.58 -13.11
C GLY A 10 -4.08 2.75 -12.30
N LEU A 11 -4.61 3.95 -12.50
CA LEU A 11 -4.24 5.13 -11.70
C LEU A 11 -4.60 4.98 -10.23
N ALA A 12 -5.79 4.48 -9.91
CA ALA A 12 -6.23 4.28 -8.53
C ALA A 12 -5.33 3.27 -7.80
N ILE A 13 -5.04 2.13 -8.43
CA ILE A 13 -4.14 1.11 -7.87
C ILE A 13 -2.73 1.70 -7.67
N ALA A 14 -2.19 2.38 -8.67
CA ALA A 14 -0.87 2.99 -8.55
C ALA A 14 -0.83 4.03 -7.42
N ALA A 15 -1.88 4.84 -7.27
CA ALA A 15 -1.98 5.81 -6.19
C ALA A 15 -1.98 5.14 -4.81
N VAL A 16 -2.71 4.02 -4.62
CA VAL A 16 -2.67 3.25 -3.38
C VAL A 16 -1.26 2.77 -3.06
N GLY A 17 -0.55 2.19 -4.04
CA GLY A 17 0.83 1.74 -3.83
C GLY A 17 1.79 2.89 -3.48
N VAL A 18 1.60 4.07 -4.06
CA VAL A 18 2.36 5.28 -3.70
C VAL A 18 2.05 5.73 -2.28
N LEU A 19 0.79 5.65 -1.84
CA LEU A 19 0.41 5.98 -0.47
C LEU A 19 1.05 5.01 0.54
N ASP A 20 1.08 3.71 0.25
CA ASP A 20 1.77 2.71 1.07
C ASP A 20 3.26 3.00 1.18
N LEU A 21 3.91 3.34 0.07
CA LEU A 21 5.33 3.71 0.07
C LEU A 21 5.61 4.96 0.92
N ARG A 22 4.77 5.99 0.81
CA ARG A 22 4.93 7.27 1.52
C ARG A 22 4.61 7.15 3.00
N HIS A 23 3.61 6.34 3.36
CA HIS A 23 3.11 6.22 4.72
C HIS A 23 3.44 4.87 5.37
N ALA A 24 4.43 4.15 4.84
CA ALA A 24 4.78 2.80 5.29
C ALA A 24 4.96 2.68 6.81
N HIS A 25 5.57 3.67 7.46
CA HIS A 25 5.72 3.68 8.92
C HIS A 25 4.38 3.79 9.63
N GLY A 26 3.49 4.67 9.16
CA GLY A 26 2.16 4.85 9.74
C GLY A 26 1.26 3.63 9.55
N VAL A 27 1.30 3.02 8.36
CA VAL A 27 0.55 1.80 8.04
C VAL A 27 1.05 0.64 8.88
N ALA A 28 2.36 0.39 8.91
CA ALA A 28 2.95 -0.67 9.75
C ALA A 28 2.64 -0.44 11.24
N ARG A 29 2.66 0.81 11.71
CA ARG A 29 2.30 1.15 13.09
C ARG A 29 0.84 0.87 13.38
N PHE A 30 -0.05 1.16 12.43
CA PHE A 30 -1.47 0.87 12.57
C PHE A 30 -1.71 -0.64 12.65
N GLU A 31 -1.05 -1.44 11.82
CA GLU A 31 -1.12 -2.92 11.90
C GLU A 31 -0.64 -3.42 13.26
N GLU A 32 0.47 -2.92 13.77
CA GLU A 32 0.99 -3.31 15.09
C GLU A 32 0.07 -2.90 16.24
N ARG A 33 -0.66 -1.79 16.09
CA ARG A 33 -1.70 -1.38 17.04
C ARG A 33 -2.89 -2.32 17.02
N LEU A 34 -3.29 -2.83 15.86
CA LEU A 34 -4.33 -3.85 15.75
C LEU A 34 -3.87 -5.16 16.38
N ASP A 35 -2.62 -5.56 16.16
CA ASP A 35 -2.01 -6.75 16.76
C ASP A 35 -1.90 -6.63 18.29
N ALA A 36 -1.77 -5.41 18.82
CA ALA A 36 -1.72 -5.15 20.25
C ALA A 36 -3.10 -5.17 20.94
N ILE A 37 -4.22 -5.25 20.21
CA ILE A 37 -5.55 -5.34 20.82
C ILE A 37 -5.65 -6.64 21.64
N GLY A 38 -5.86 -6.50 22.95
CA GLY A 38 -5.88 -7.63 23.89
C GLY A 38 -4.52 -7.93 24.53
N SER A 39 -3.46 -7.19 24.19
CA SER A 39 -2.20 -7.18 24.92
C SER A 39 -2.27 -6.25 26.13
N ALA A 40 -1.43 -6.50 27.14
CA ALA A 40 -1.20 -5.56 28.25
C ALA A 40 -0.39 -4.32 27.82
N THR A 41 0.12 -4.30 26.58
CA THR A 41 0.89 -3.19 26.03
C THR A 41 -0.04 -2.10 25.51
N ASP A 42 0.20 -0.85 25.90
CA ASP A 42 -0.57 0.30 25.42
C ASP A 42 -0.33 0.51 23.92
N ALA A 43 -1.38 0.36 23.10
CA ALA A 43 -1.36 0.54 21.66
C ALA A 43 -0.80 1.92 21.23
N SER A 44 -0.95 2.96 22.04
CA SER A 44 -0.40 4.28 21.72
C SER A 44 1.13 4.28 21.64
N THR A 45 1.79 3.43 22.43
CA THR A 45 3.25 3.32 22.55
C THR A 45 3.90 2.34 21.59
N VAL A 46 3.09 1.55 20.86
CA VAL A 46 3.60 0.55 19.92
C VAL A 46 4.23 1.25 18.72
N GLU A 47 5.51 0.98 18.51
CA GLU A 47 6.27 1.34 17.32
C GLU A 47 6.41 0.10 16.42
N PRO A 48 6.37 0.28 15.08
CA PRO A 48 6.40 -0.85 14.18
C PRO A 48 7.78 -1.47 14.07
N ALA A 49 7.81 -2.79 13.94
CA ALA A 49 9.04 -3.47 13.61
C ALA A 49 9.58 -3.00 12.25
N ALA A 50 10.90 -2.79 12.16
CA ALA A 50 11.53 -2.29 10.93
C ALA A 50 11.25 -3.19 9.70
N TRP A 51 11.10 -4.50 9.92
CA TRP A 51 10.76 -5.44 8.85
C TRP A 51 9.32 -5.27 8.34
N LYS A 52 8.35 -4.90 9.19
CA LYS A 52 6.98 -4.59 8.76
C LYS A 52 6.97 -3.35 7.88
N VAL A 53 7.71 -2.30 8.27
CA VAL A 53 7.87 -1.09 7.43
C VAL A 53 8.48 -1.43 6.07
N GLN A 54 9.50 -2.29 6.02
CA GLN A 54 10.09 -2.75 4.75
C GLN A 54 9.10 -3.57 3.92
N LEU A 55 8.32 -4.44 4.56
CA LEU A 55 7.28 -5.23 3.89
C LEU A 55 6.19 -4.32 3.30
N THR A 56 5.70 -3.33 4.05
CA THR A 56 4.73 -2.35 3.54
C THR A 56 5.28 -1.59 2.34
N LYS A 57 6.57 -1.21 2.35
CA LYS A 57 7.21 -0.59 1.19
C LYS A 57 7.30 -1.54 -0.01
N LEU A 58 7.66 -2.79 0.22
CA LEU A 58 7.74 -3.80 -0.84
C LEU A 58 6.36 -4.02 -1.48
N LEU A 59 5.32 -4.20 -0.66
CA LEU A 59 3.94 -4.35 -1.12
C LEU A 59 3.47 -3.10 -1.87
N GLY A 60 3.74 -1.90 -1.33
CA GLY A 60 3.45 -0.65 -2.03
C GLY A 60 4.11 -0.58 -3.41
N GLY A 61 5.38 -0.97 -3.51
CA GLY A 61 6.10 -1.05 -4.80
C GLY A 61 5.47 -2.05 -5.78
N VAL A 62 5.09 -3.24 -5.31
CA VAL A 62 4.38 -4.24 -6.12
C VAL A 62 3.03 -3.70 -6.60
N THR A 63 2.28 -3.05 -5.71
CA THR A 63 0.98 -2.42 -6.04
C THR A 63 1.14 -1.31 -7.07
N VAL A 64 2.17 -0.46 -6.97
CA VAL A 64 2.48 0.53 -8.01
C VAL A 64 2.76 -0.14 -9.35
N ALA A 65 3.62 -1.15 -9.37
CA ALA A 65 3.96 -1.88 -10.60
C ALA A 65 2.72 -2.51 -11.24
N PHE A 66 1.84 -3.11 -10.43
CA PHE A 66 0.58 -3.68 -10.91
C PHE A 66 -0.36 -2.61 -11.50
N GLY A 67 -0.51 -1.46 -10.85
CA GLY A 67 -1.31 -0.34 -11.38
C GLY A 67 -0.78 0.19 -12.71
N VAL A 68 0.56 0.27 -12.86
CA VAL A 68 1.20 0.65 -14.12
C VAL A 68 0.93 -0.38 -15.22
N ILE A 69 1.00 -1.68 -14.93
CA ILE A 69 0.68 -2.73 -15.90
C ILE A 69 -0.77 -2.58 -16.39
N VAL A 70 -1.72 -2.39 -15.48
CA VAL A 70 -3.14 -2.18 -15.84
C VAL A 70 -3.30 -0.94 -16.72
N LEU A 71 -2.61 0.16 -16.38
CA LEU A 71 -2.65 1.40 -17.16
C LEU A 71 -2.09 1.19 -18.58
N VAL A 72 -0.97 0.50 -18.71
CA VAL A 72 -0.36 0.21 -20.02
C VAL A 72 -1.31 -0.65 -20.86
N LEU A 73 -1.87 -1.72 -20.29
CA LEU A 73 -2.82 -2.58 -21.01
C LEU A 73 -4.05 -1.79 -21.48
N ALA A 74 -4.63 -0.95 -20.61
CA ALA A 74 -5.80 -0.14 -20.96
C ALA A 74 -5.53 0.94 -22.03
N LEU A 75 -4.27 1.34 -22.21
CA LEU A 75 -3.85 2.27 -23.27
C LEU A 75 -3.52 1.57 -24.60
N LEU A 76 -3.19 0.28 -24.55
CA LEU A 76 -2.88 -0.54 -25.72
C LEU A 76 -4.13 -1.18 -26.34
N ASP A 77 -5.20 -1.34 -25.56
CA ASP A 77 -6.53 -1.76 -26.03
C ASP A 77 -7.17 -0.76 -26.99
#